data_AF-A0A8B3BR37-F1
#
_entry.id   AF-A0A8B3BR37-F1
#
_cell.length_a   1.000
_cell.length_b   1.000
_cell.length_c   1.000
_cell.angle_alpha   90.00
_cell.angle_beta   90.00
_cell.angle_gamma   90.00
#
_symmetry.space_group_name_H-M   'P 1'
#
loop_
_entity.id
_entity.type
_entity.pdbx_description
1 polymer ?
#
loop_
_entity_poly.entity_id
_entity_poly.type
_entity_poly.pdbx_seq_one_letter_code
_entity_poly.pdbx_strand_id
1 'polypeptide(L)'
;MAIRSVEYLQSLVRELAKLPDETEWVEFKCNNKQPQMIGEYISALSNSAALCERPKAYLVWGVDDATHKIVGTEFQYRKMKKGNEELEAWLSRMLSPRINFRFFEVPMDEGNVVLMEIPCAEKQPVQFAGGEYIRIGTNKKNLKEYPDKERELWRTFDSTPYELRIAMGNLDEDEMVSLLDYSKYYDKLEMPIPRNRDKVLEDLQHEKFIKKNDAGTWDITNMGALMIAKDLKKFESLHRRTVRVIWYKENSRLDAIREKEFCAGYAFSHEEIVQYIMTIIPQEEVIVDATRKSVVSFPEIAIRELLANAMIHQDLQQRGTNPMVEVFKNRIEFSNAGAPLVAIERIVDSVPVSRNENIAGFMHKCGICEERGSGYDKIVEATGKNELLAPRIENQNNQFTKAILFAKVPFELTTKEDRMRTCYMQACLAYVNFEGISNSDIRKIFGLGEKEKAKASRLLTSAVEGGYIKVMDPDTAPRYKKYIPYWA
;
A
#
# COMPACT_ATOMS: atom_id res chain seq x y z
N MET A 1 -25.79 -14.31 1.72
CA MET A 1 -25.87 -12.84 1.89
C MET A 1 -26.14 -12.55 3.35
N ALA A 2 -25.26 -11.81 4.02
CA ALA A 2 -25.47 -11.44 5.42
C ALA A 2 -26.67 -10.48 5.51
N ILE A 3 -27.69 -10.86 6.28
CA ILE A 3 -28.77 -9.96 6.70
C ILE A 3 -28.12 -8.95 7.64
N ARG A 4 -28.19 -7.66 7.31
CA ARG A 4 -27.64 -6.62 8.18
C ARG A 4 -28.58 -6.42 9.36
N SER A 5 -28.03 -6.44 10.56
CA SER A 5 -28.81 -6.17 11.76
C SER A 5 -29.20 -4.68 11.82
N VAL A 6 -30.29 -4.38 12.53
CA VAL A 6 -30.74 -3.00 12.73
C VAL A 6 -29.69 -2.21 13.51
N GLU A 7 -29.02 -2.82 14.49
CA GLU A 7 -27.97 -2.16 15.28
C GLU A 7 -26.78 -1.75 14.41
N TYR A 8 -26.39 -2.57 13.44
CA TYR A 8 -25.34 -2.21 12.48
C TYR A 8 -25.71 -0.97 11.67
N LEU A 9 -26.95 -0.91 11.18
CA LEU A 9 -27.42 0.22 10.36
C LEU A 9 -27.53 1.50 11.19
N GLN A 10 -28.00 1.42 12.44
CA GLN A 10 -28.00 2.56 13.37
C GLN A 10 -26.58 3.06 13.65
N SER A 11 -25.63 2.16 13.89
CA SER A 11 -24.22 2.52 14.08
C SER A 11 -23.64 3.17 12.84
N LEU A 12 -23.94 2.65 11.65
CA LEU A 12 -23.47 3.20 10.38
C LEU A 12 -23.99 4.63 10.18
N VAL A 13 -25.27 4.89 10.44
CA VAL A 13 -25.83 6.26 10.36
C VAL A 13 -25.12 7.20 11.32
N ARG A 14 -24.86 6.78 12.56
CA ARG A 14 -24.13 7.59 13.56
C ARG A 14 -22.69 7.89 13.12
N GLU A 15 -21.99 6.91 12.54
CA GLU A 15 -20.62 7.12 12.05
C GLU A 15 -20.59 8.03 10.82
N LEU A 16 -21.56 7.91 9.90
CA LEU A 16 -21.67 8.82 8.76
C LEU A 16 -21.92 10.26 9.24
N ALA A 17 -22.84 10.45 10.19
CA ALA A 17 -23.16 11.77 10.76
C ALA A 17 -22.00 12.44 11.53
N LYS A 18 -20.97 11.68 11.94
CA LYS A 18 -19.76 12.23 12.57
C LYS A 18 -18.75 12.81 11.57
N LEU A 19 -18.94 12.59 10.27
CA LEU A 19 -18.04 13.16 9.26
C LEU A 19 -18.05 14.71 9.38
N PRO A 20 -16.89 15.37 9.25
CA PRO A 20 -16.80 16.82 9.42
C PRO A 20 -17.58 17.58 8.34
N ASP A 21 -17.63 17.03 7.13
CA ASP A 21 -18.33 17.58 5.97
C ASP A 21 -18.89 16.42 5.12
N GLU A 22 -19.87 16.73 4.25
CA GLU A 22 -20.25 15.82 3.16
C GLU A 22 -19.04 15.50 2.27
N THR A 23 -18.98 14.27 1.78
CA THR A 23 -17.84 13.80 0.97
C THR A 23 -18.29 13.42 -0.43
N GLU A 24 -17.36 13.04 -1.30
CA GLU A 24 -17.69 12.56 -2.64
C GLU A 24 -18.41 11.19 -2.63
N TRP A 25 -18.52 10.51 -1.48
CA TRP A 25 -19.19 9.20 -1.35
C TRP A 25 -20.30 9.19 -0.27
N VAL A 26 -20.58 10.32 0.39
CA VAL A 26 -21.68 10.47 1.36
C VAL A 26 -22.43 11.76 1.08
N GLU A 27 -23.76 11.66 1.02
CA GLU A 27 -24.67 12.80 0.92
C GLU A 27 -25.78 12.70 1.98
N PHE A 28 -26.10 13.82 2.61
CA PHE A 28 -27.22 13.96 3.54
C PHE A 28 -28.38 14.71 2.88
N LYS A 29 -29.60 14.37 3.27
CA LYS A 29 -30.81 15.11 2.90
C LYS A 29 -31.79 15.08 4.07
N CYS A 30 -32.53 16.16 4.29
CA CYS A 30 -33.65 16.10 5.24
C CYS A 30 -34.86 15.35 4.65
N ASN A 31 -35.51 15.90 3.63
CA ASN A 31 -36.77 15.37 3.08
C ASN A 31 -36.90 15.47 1.55
N ASN A 32 -35.83 15.81 0.83
CA ASN A 32 -35.90 15.92 -0.62
C ASN A 32 -36.11 14.53 -1.25
N LYS A 33 -37.30 14.33 -1.81
CA LYS A 33 -37.81 13.04 -2.30
C LYS A 33 -38.01 13.00 -3.82
N GLN A 34 -37.46 13.96 -4.56
CA GLN A 34 -37.67 14.03 -6.02
C GLN A 34 -36.99 12.86 -6.74
N PRO A 35 -37.72 11.96 -7.45
CA PRO A 35 -37.15 10.76 -8.05
C PRO A 35 -35.98 11.03 -9.02
N GLN A 36 -36.09 12.11 -9.80
CA GLN A 36 -35.04 12.53 -10.74
C GLN A 36 -33.72 12.84 -10.01
N MET A 37 -33.81 13.62 -8.91
CA MET A 37 -32.66 13.97 -8.09
C MET A 37 -32.00 12.71 -7.52
N ILE A 38 -32.79 11.79 -6.95
CA ILE A 38 -32.29 10.54 -6.36
C ILE A 38 -31.48 9.75 -7.39
N GLY A 39 -32.00 9.59 -8.60
CA GLY A 39 -31.30 8.87 -9.66
C GLY A 39 -29.98 9.52 -10.10
N GLU A 40 -29.96 10.85 -10.24
CA GLU A 40 -28.72 11.58 -10.56
C GLU A 40 -27.68 11.43 -9.43
N TYR A 41 -28.10 11.41 -8.17
CA TYR A 41 -27.20 11.14 -7.04
C TYR A 41 -26.70 9.71 -7.02
N ILE A 42 -27.51 8.71 -7.41
CA ILE A 42 -27.05 7.32 -7.55
C ILE A 42 -25.90 7.25 -8.55
N SER A 43 -26.05 7.87 -9.72
CA SER A 43 -24.98 7.98 -10.72
C SER A 43 -23.75 8.69 -10.13
N ALA A 44 -23.93 9.88 -9.54
CA ALA A 44 -22.82 10.69 -9.02
C ALA A 44 -22.02 9.99 -7.91
N LEU A 45 -22.73 9.44 -6.92
CA LEU A 45 -22.12 8.78 -5.76
C LEU A 45 -21.45 7.46 -6.16
N SER A 46 -22.05 6.68 -7.06
CA SER A 46 -21.45 5.44 -7.57
C SER A 46 -20.14 5.71 -8.30
N ASN A 47 -20.12 6.73 -9.16
CA ASN A 47 -18.93 7.11 -9.94
C ASN A 47 -17.83 7.69 -9.04
N SER A 48 -18.19 8.59 -8.12
CA SER A 48 -17.23 9.17 -7.18
C SER A 48 -16.68 8.16 -6.18
N ALA A 49 -17.49 7.18 -5.74
CA ALA A 49 -17.00 6.10 -4.88
C ALA A 49 -15.87 5.30 -5.54
N ALA A 50 -15.97 5.05 -6.86
CA ALA A 50 -14.92 4.37 -7.62
C ALA A 50 -13.61 5.17 -7.63
N LEU A 51 -13.66 6.49 -7.78
CA LEU A 51 -12.47 7.36 -7.69
C LEU A 51 -11.88 7.44 -6.28
N CYS A 52 -12.73 7.42 -5.26
CA CYS A 52 -12.30 7.44 -3.86
C CYS A 52 -11.87 6.05 -3.33
N GLU A 53 -11.79 5.04 -4.20
CA GLU A 53 -11.48 3.65 -3.85
C GLU A 53 -12.37 3.09 -2.71
N ARG A 54 -13.63 3.57 -2.66
CA ARG A 54 -14.63 3.10 -1.71
C ARG A 54 -15.48 2.04 -2.37
N PRO A 55 -15.72 0.89 -1.72
CA PRO A 55 -16.58 -0.14 -2.29
C PRO A 55 -18.05 0.32 -2.40
N LYS A 56 -18.44 1.33 -1.61
CA LYS A 56 -19.82 1.80 -1.46
C LYS A 56 -19.88 3.29 -1.16
N ALA A 57 -20.97 3.91 -1.59
CA ALA A 57 -21.41 5.24 -1.21
C ALA A 57 -22.78 5.20 -0.53
N TYR A 58 -23.14 6.30 0.14
CA TYR A 58 -24.34 6.40 0.95
C TYR A 58 -25.09 7.69 0.66
N LEU A 59 -26.42 7.59 0.55
CA LEU A 59 -27.35 8.72 0.58
C LEU A 59 -28.29 8.53 1.77
N VAL A 60 -28.30 9.49 2.69
CA VAL A 60 -29.01 9.35 3.98
C VAL A 60 -30.07 10.44 4.11
N TRP A 61 -31.32 10.04 4.33
CA TRP A 61 -32.44 10.94 4.62
C TRP A 61 -32.73 11.02 6.12
N GLY A 62 -32.94 12.24 6.62
CA GLY A 62 -33.22 12.51 8.03
C GLY A 62 -32.00 12.97 8.82
N VAL A 63 -30.98 13.45 8.11
CA VAL A 63 -29.80 14.13 8.67
C VAL A 63 -29.75 15.53 8.06
N ASP A 64 -29.50 16.54 8.89
CA ASP A 64 -29.38 17.93 8.46
C ASP A 64 -28.05 18.20 7.75
N ASP A 65 -28.11 18.69 6.52
CA ASP A 65 -26.94 18.87 5.63
C ASP A 65 -25.87 19.83 6.21
N ALA A 66 -26.21 20.75 7.12
CA ALA A 66 -25.28 21.75 7.66
C ALA A 66 -24.75 21.40 9.05
N THR A 67 -25.59 20.80 9.89
CA THR A 67 -25.25 20.48 11.28
C THR A 67 -24.94 19.00 11.50
N HIS A 68 -25.20 18.16 10.49
CA HIS A 68 -25.14 16.69 10.53
C HIS A 68 -25.93 16.07 11.69
N LYS A 69 -26.89 16.81 12.26
CA LYS A 69 -27.76 16.30 13.31
C LYS A 69 -28.82 15.39 12.71
N ILE A 70 -29.09 14.29 13.39
CA ILE A 70 -30.18 13.38 13.03
C ILE A 70 -31.49 14.06 13.45
N VAL A 71 -32.36 14.30 12.49
CA VAL A 71 -33.65 14.98 12.66
C VAL A 71 -34.84 14.10 12.26
N GLY A 72 -34.57 12.95 11.65
CA GLY A 72 -35.59 12.05 11.10
C GLY A 72 -36.17 12.54 9.77
N THR A 73 -36.85 11.64 9.05
CA THR A 73 -37.46 11.91 7.74
C THR A 73 -38.86 11.33 7.64
N GLU A 74 -39.71 12.01 6.85
CA GLU A 74 -41.01 11.49 6.44
C GLU A 74 -40.94 10.72 5.11
N PHE A 75 -39.74 10.57 4.55
CA PHE A 75 -39.53 9.88 3.28
C PHE A 75 -39.83 8.38 3.42
N GLN A 76 -40.88 7.91 2.73
CA GLN A 76 -41.29 6.52 2.69
C GLN A 76 -41.13 5.97 1.28
N TYR A 77 -39.90 5.55 0.93
CA TYR A 77 -39.52 5.16 -0.42
C TYR A 77 -40.44 4.07 -1.02
N ARG A 78 -40.90 3.10 -0.21
CA ARG A 78 -41.81 2.02 -0.64
C ARG A 78 -43.18 2.48 -1.12
N LYS A 79 -43.65 3.65 -0.66
CA LYS A 79 -44.94 4.21 -1.07
C LYS A 79 -44.81 5.14 -2.28
N MET A 80 -43.59 5.41 -2.73
CA MET A 80 -43.35 6.34 -3.81
C MET A 80 -43.37 5.65 -5.17
N LYS A 81 -43.93 6.39 -6.14
CA LYS A 81 -44.04 5.97 -7.54
C LYS A 81 -43.63 7.10 -8.46
N LYS A 82 -43.16 6.75 -9.66
CA LYS A 82 -42.96 7.68 -10.76
C LYS A 82 -43.72 7.17 -11.97
N GLY A 83 -44.79 7.87 -12.33
CA GLY A 83 -45.79 7.32 -13.24
C GLY A 83 -46.47 6.11 -12.59
N ASN A 84 -46.53 4.98 -13.30
CA ASN A 84 -47.16 3.75 -12.82
C ASN A 84 -46.18 2.76 -12.17
N GLU A 85 -44.89 3.12 -12.03
CA GLU A 85 -43.83 2.24 -11.53
C GLU A 85 -43.41 2.64 -10.11
N GLU A 86 -43.07 1.65 -9.28
CA GLU A 86 -42.49 1.86 -7.94
C GLU A 86 -41.12 2.52 -8.03
N LEU A 87 -40.79 3.37 -7.05
CA LEU A 87 -39.58 4.20 -7.10
C LEU A 87 -38.31 3.38 -7.32
N GLU A 88 -38.12 2.28 -6.59
CA GLU A 88 -36.94 1.42 -6.71
C GLU A 88 -36.82 0.77 -8.10
N ALA A 89 -37.93 0.22 -8.60
CA ALA A 89 -37.97 -0.39 -9.93
C ALA A 89 -37.66 0.66 -11.02
N TRP A 90 -38.27 1.84 -10.90
CA TRP A 90 -38.04 2.96 -11.80
C TRP A 90 -36.59 3.44 -11.80
N LEU A 91 -36.00 3.65 -10.61
CA LEU A 91 -34.60 4.04 -10.47
C LEU A 91 -33.68 2.98 -11.08
N SER A 92 -33.88 1.70 -10.77
CA SER A 92 -33.08 0.60 -11.31
C SER A 92 -33.14 0.51 -12.84
N ARG A 93 -34.33 0.72 -13.43
CA ARG A 93 -34.52 0.70 -14.89
C ARG A 93 -33.86 1.88 -15.59
N MET A 94 -33.78 3.04 -14.94
CA MET A 94 -33.21 4.27 -15.51
C MET A 94 -31.69 4.35 -15.40
N LEU A 95 -31.05 3.40 -14.71
CA LEU A 95 -29.59 3.31 -14.57
C LEU A 95 -28.96 2.42 -15.64
N SER A 96 -27.79 2.84 -16.13
CA SER A 96 -26.96 2.06 -17.05
C SER A 96 -25.47 2.19 -16.67
N PRO A 97 -24.76 1.11 -16.31
CA PRO A 97 -25.27 -0.23 -16.10
C PRO A 97 -26.21 -0.27 -14.90
N ARG A 98 -27.05 -1.32 -14.81
CA ARG A 98 -27.89 -1.54 -13.63
C ARG A 98 -27.02 -1.94 -12.46
N ILE A 99 -27.15 -1.21 -11.35
CA ILE A 99 -26.42 -1.48 -10.11
C ILE A 99 -27.37 -1.86 -8.97
N ASN A 100 -26.89 -2.67 -8.03
CA ASN A 100 -27.68 -3.22 -6.93
C ASN A 100 -27.67 -2.30 -5.69
N PHE A 101 -28.23 -1.10 -5.82
CA PHE A 101 -28.44 -0.21 -4.68
C PHE A 101 -29.55 -0.76 -3.76
N ARG A 102 -29.52 -0.40 -2.48
CA ARG A 102 -30.48 -0.89 -1.47
C ARG A 102 -30.93 0.20 -0.53
N PHE A 103 -32.23 0.27 -0.29
CA PHE A 103 -32.81 1.11 0.76
C PHE A 103 -32.97 0.34 2.07
N PHE A 104 -32.76 1.05 3.18
CA PHE A 104 -32.99 0.59 4.53
C PHE A 104 -33.77 1.65 5.31
N GLU A 105 -34.81 1.24 6.03
CA GLU A 105 -35.45 2.07 7.06
C GLU A 105 -34.74 1.79 8.38
N VAL A 106 -34.22 2.84 9.01
CA VAL A 106 -33.41 2.76 10.23
C VAL A 106 -34.13 3.54 11.32
N PRO A 107 -34.73 2.88 12.33
CA PRO A 107 -35.32 3.58 13.46
C PRO A 107 -34.20 4.17 14.33
N MET A 108 -34.23 5.48 14.60
CA MET A 108 -33.32 6.18 15.49
C MET A 108 -34.09 6.80 16.66
N ASP A 109 -33.38 7.26 17.69
CA ASP A 109 -33.99 7.87 18.88
C ASP A 109 -34.75 9.16 18.52
N GLU A 110 -34.25 9.90 17.53
CA GLU A 110 -34.79 11.18 17.06
C GLU A 110 -35.85 11.05 15.94
N GLY A 111 -36.10 9.82 15.45
CA GLY A 111 -37.05 9.54 14.37
C GLY A 111 -36.56 8.49 13.37
N ASN A 112 -37.35 8.20 12.34
CA ASN A 112 -36.93 7.27 11.29
C ASN A 112 -35.97 7.95 10.32
N VAL A 113 -34.89 7.24 9.96
CA VAL A 113 -33.93 7.61 8.92
C VAL A 113 -34.05 6.64 7.77
N VAL A 114 -33.88 7.11 6.53
CA VAL A 114 -33.76 6.21 5.37
C VAL A 114 -32.32 6.23 4.90
N LEU A 115 -31.70 5.07 4.78
CA LEU A 115 -30.34 4.91 4.28
C LEU A 115 -30.39 4.20 2.93
N MET A 116 -29.81 4.80 1.90
CA MET A 116 -29.54 4.12 0.64
C MET A 116 -28.06 3.81 0.52
N GLU A 117 -27.76 2.53 0.33
CA GLU A 117 -26.45 2.02 -0.01
C GLU A 117 -26.30 1.88 -1.52
N ILE A 118 -25.21 2.39 -2.06
CA ILE A 118 -24.93 2.45 -3.49
C ILE A 118 -23.56 1.80 -3.72
N PRO A 119 -23.44 0.71 -4.51
CA PRO A 119 -22.13 0.16 -4.85
C PRO A 119 -21.34 1.14 -5.73
N CYS A 120 -20.01 1.08 -5.71
CA CYS A 120 -19.20 1.85 -6.65
C CYS A 120 -19.37 1.38 -8.10
N ALA A 121 -19.02 2.24 -9.05
CA ALA A 121 -18.93 1.86 -10.46
C ALA A 121 -17.72 0.93 -10.68
N GLU A 122 -17.86 -0.10 -11.52
CA GLU A 122 -16.81 -1.12 -11.72
C GLU A 122 -16.25 -1.20 -13.15
N LYS A 123 -17.12 -1.09 -14.17
CA LYS A 123 -16.74 -1.37 -15.57
C LYS A 123 -16.86 -0.16 -16.49
N GLN A 124 -17.76 0.75 -16.16
CA GLN A 124 -18.05 1.97 -16.90
C GLN A 124 -18.77 2.94 -15.94
N PRO A 125 -18.79 4.25 -16.23
CA PRO A 125 -19.54 5.19 -15.42
C PRO A 125 -21.02 4.80 -15.36
N VAL A 126 -21.58 4.83 -14.17
CA VAL A 126 -23.03 4.66 -13.97
C VAL A 126 -23.71 5.92 -14.48
N GLN A 127 -24.59 5.73 -15.44
CA GLN A 127 -25.44 6.74 -16.03
C GLN A 127 -26.82 6.69 -15.38
N PHE A 128 -27.48 7.84 -15.27
CA PHE A 128 -28.89 7.93 -14.97
C PHE A 128 -29.60 8.72 -16.08
N ALA A 129 -30.65 8.14 -16.66
CA ALA A 129 -31.39 8.74 -17.78
C ALA A 129 -30.49 9.17 -18.96
N GLY A 130 -29.38 8.46 -19.20
CA GLY A 130 -28.40 8.76 -20.25
C GLY A 130 -27.37 9.85 -19.90
N GLY A 131 -27.47 10.45 -18.72
CA GLY A 131 -26.47 11.39 -18.19
C GLY A 131 -25.51 10.72 -17.21
N GLU A 132 -24.24 11.07 -17.30
CA GLU A 132 -23.20 10.65 -16.34
C GLU A 132 -22.96 11.78 -15.35
N TYR A 133 -23.06 11.49 -14.07
CA TYR A 133 -22.86 12.47 -13.01
C TYR A 133 -21.69 12.06 -12.11
N ILE A 134 -21.11 13.04 -11.44
CA ILE A 134 -20.01 12.87 -10.50
C ILE A 134 -20.07 13.93 -9.41
N ARG A 135 -19.47 13.68 -8.25
CA ARG A 135 -19.28 14.69 -7.20
C ARG A 135 -17.93 15.40 -7.33
N ILE A 136 -17.96 16.72 -7.16
CA ILE A 136 -16.79 17.58 -7.03
C ILE A 136 -16.92 18.27 -5.66
N GLY A 137 -16.23 17.74 -4.66
CA GLY A 137 -16.50 18.08 -3.26
C GLY A 137 -17.94 17.72 -2.89
N THR A 138 -18.72 18.70 -2.42
CA THR A 138 -20.13 18.52 -2.03
C THR A 138 -21.11 18.67 -3.20
N ASN A 139 -20.64 19.09 -4.37
CA ASN A 139 -21.53 19.41 -5.49
C ASN A 139 -21.63 18.27 -6.50
N LYS A 140 -22.85 17.94 -6.91
CA LYS A 140 -23.14 17.09 -8.06
C LYS A 140 -22.93 17.86 -9.36
N LYS A 141 -22.20 17.27 -10.31
CA LYS A 141 -21.88 17.82 -11.63
C LYS A 141 -22.07 16.78 -12.73
N ASN A 142 -22.18 17.24 -13.98
CA ASN A 142 -22.14 16.36 -15.14
C ASN A 142 -20.69 15.93 -15.39
N LEU A 143 -20.45 14.64 -15.57
CA LEU A 143 -19.10 14.09 -15.76
C LEU A 143 -18.42 14.67 -17.00
N LYS A 144 -19.18 14.93 -18.08
CA LYS A 144 -18.65 15.46 -19.35
C LYS A 144 -18.06 16.86 -19.25
N GLU A 145 -18.42 17.60 -18.20
CA GLU A 145 -17.83 18.92 -17.92
C GLU A 145 -16.42 18.81 -17.31
N TYR A 146 -16.00 17.60 -16.91
CA TYR A 146 -14.75 17.31 -16.19
C TYR A 146 -13.96 16.17 -16.87
N PRO A 147 -13.40 16.40 -18.07
CA PRO A 147 -12.74 15.35 -18.88
C PRO A 147 -11.54 14.69 -18.18
N ASP A 148 -10.86 15.40 -17.28
CA ASP A 148 -9.77 14.83 -16.49
C ASP A 148 -10.25 13.80 -15.46
N LYS A 149 -11.32 14.13 -14.71
CA LYS A 149 -11.95 13.18 -13.78
C LYS A 149 -12.61 12.02 -14.53
N GLU A 150 -13.22 12.27 -15.69
CA GLU A 150 -13.76 11.22 -16.54
C GLU A 150 -12.68 10.24 -16.96
N ARG A 151 -11.53 10.74 -17.42
CA ARG A 151 -10.38 9.91 -17.79
C ARG A 151 -9.85 9.10 -16.60
N GLU A 152 -9.79 9.71 -15.42
CA GLU A 152 -9.37 9.02 -14.19
C GLU A 152 -10.36 7.92 -13.80
N LEU A 153 -11.66 8.19 -13.90
CA LEU A 153 -12.72 7.21 -13.62
C LEU A 153 -12.66 6.03 -14.59
N TRP A 154 -12.44 6.28 -15.88
CA TRP A 154 -12.24 5.19 -16.84
C TRP A 154 -11.01 4.34 -16.55
N ARG A 155 -9.95 4.93 -15.96
CA ARG A 155 -8.77 4.18 -15.53
C ARG A 155 -9.04 3.30 -14.32
N THR A 156 -9.96 3.68 -13.43
CA THR A 156 -10.32 2.82 -12.29
C THR A 156 -11.07 1.56 -12.74
N PHE A 157 -11.74 1.61 -13.91
CA PHE A 157 -12.40 0.45 -14.51
C PHE A 157 -11.50 -0.45 -15.35
N ASP A 158 -10.28 0.00 -15.65
CA ASP A 158 -9.32 -0.84 -16.37
C ASP A 158 -8.86 -1.96 -15.44
N SER A 159 -9.60 -3.07 -15.50
CA SER A 159 -9.38 -4.28 -14.72
C SER A 159 -8.03 -4.97 -14.99
N THR A 160 -7.28 -4.50 -15.99
CA THR A 160 -5.93 -4.99 -16.25
C THR A 160 -4.99 -4.32 -15.26
N PRO A 161 -4.39 -5.06 -14.30
CA PRO A 161 -3.37 -4.53 -13.42
C PRO A 161 -2.29 -3.83 -14.25
N TYR A 162 -1.74 -2.72 -13.76
CA TYR A 162 -0.79 -1.93 -14.53
C TYR A 162 0.40 -2.76 -15.04
N GLU A 163 0.86 -3.73 -14.23
CA GLU A 163 1.90 -4.69 -14.58
C GLU A 163 1.57 -5.56 -15.80
N LEU A 164 0.30 -5.81 -16.12
CA LEU A 164 -0.12 -6.59 -17.28
C LEU A 164 -0.44 -5.75 -18.53
N ARG A 165 -0.37 -4.42 -18.43
CA ARG A 165 -0.52 -3.53 -19.59
C ARG A 165 0.69 -3.65 -20.51
N ILE A 166 0.50 -3.31 -21.78
CA ILE A 166 1.56 -3.37 -22.80
C ILE A 166 2.57 -2.23 -22.57
N ALA A 167 3.85 -2.61 -22.44
CA ALA A 167 4.99 -1.69 -22.38
C ALA A 167 5.49 -1.33 -23.78
N MET A 168 5.50 -2.32 -24.69
CA MET A 168 5.91 -2.18 -26.08
C MET A 168 5.22 -3.26 -26.90
N GLY A 169 4.65 -2.93 -28.06
CA GLY A 169 3.86 -3.86 -28.87
C GLY A 169 4.29 -3.92 -30.33
N ASN A 170 3.72 -4.88 -31.05
CA ASN A 170 3.97 -5.14 -32.48
C ASN A 170 5.43 -5.51 -32.80
N LEU A 171 6.03 -6.33 -31.95
CA LEU A 171 7.42 -6.78 -32.12
C LEU A 171 7.47 -8.12 -32.83
N ASP A 172 8.46 -8.29 -33.70
CA ASP A 172 8.87 -9.63 -34.10
C ASP A 172 9.67 -10.33 -32.98
N GLU A 173 9.96 -11.62 -33.18
CA GLU A 173 10.66 -12.42 -32.16
C GLU A 173 12.10 -11.96 -31.91
N ASP A 174 12.81 -11.54 -32.95
CA ASP A 174 14.21 -11.11 -32.84
C ASP A 174 14.29 -9.76 -32.12
N GLU A 175 13.37 -8.84 -32.42
CA GLU A 175 13.19 -7.58 -31.72
C GLU A 175 12.87 -7.80 -30.23
N MET A 176 11.92 -8.68 -29.92
CA MET A 176 11.54 -9.01 -28.54
C MET A 176 12.72 -9.60 -27.75
N VAL A 177 13.44 -10.56 -28.32
CA VAL A 177 14.63 -11.19 -27.71
C VAL A 177 15.78 -10.20 -27.57
N SER A 178 15.86 -9.16 -28.40
CA SER A 178 16.84 -8.08 -28.24
C SER A 178 16.57 -7.21 -26.99
N LEU A 179 15.32 -7.20 -26.51
CA LEU A 179 14.87 -6.38 -25.37
C LEU A 179 14.84 -7.15 -24.05
N LEU A 180 14.45 -8.43 -24.06
CA LEU A 180 14.34 -9.28 -22.87
C LEU A 180 15.50 -10.28 -22.76
N ASP A 181 16.00 -10.53 -21.54
CA ASP A 181 17.06 -11.50 -21.28
C ASP A 181 16.50 -12.83 -20.77
N TYR A 182 15.98 -13.65 -21.69
CA TYR A 182 15.42 -14.94 -21.30
C TYR A 182 16.48 -15.91 -20.75
N SER A 183 17.75 -15.80 -21.17
CA SER A 183 18.83 -16.64 -20.65
C SER A 183 19.04 -16.37 -19.16
N LYS A 184 19.15 -15.08 -18.79
CA LYS A 184 19.28 -14.69 -17.39
C LYS A 184 18.03 -15.00 -16.56
N TYR A 185 16.85 -15.03 -17.18
CA TYR A 185 15.61 -15.53 -16.55
C TYR A 185 15.74 -16.99 -16.11
N TYR A 186 16.18 -17.88 -17.02
CA TYR A 186 16.38 -19.30 -16.68
C TYR A 186 17.49 -19.50 -15.65
N ASP A 187 18.60 -18.75 -15.76
CA ASP A 187 19.68 -18.77 -14.77
C ASP A 187 19.15 -18.36 -13.38
N LYS A 188 18.30 -17.31 -13.32
CA LYS A 188 17.74 -16.80 -12.06
C LYS A 188 16.77 -17.78 -11.40
N LEU A 189 16.10 -18.62 -12.18
CA LEU A 189 15.23 -19.70 -11.69
C LEU A 189 15.97 -21.02 -11.50
N GLU A 190 17.28 -21.07 -11.74
CA GLU A 190 18.09 -22.29 -11.71
C GLU A 190 17.54 -23.41 -12.62
N MET A 191 17.00 -23.02 -13.77
CA MET A 191 16.38 -23.92 -14.76
C MET A 191 17.25 -24.03 -16.01
N PRO A 192 17.30 -25.20 -16.68
CA PRO A 192 17.97 -25.31 -17.96
C PRO A 192 17.19 -24.59 -19.06
N ILE A 193 17.89 -23.87 -19.93
CA ILE A 193 17.27 -23.22 -21.09
C ILE A 193 16.75 -24.30 -22.06
N PRO A 194 15.45 -24.26 -22.44
CA PRO A 194 14.89 -25.18 -23.43
C PRO A 194 15.63 -25.10 -24.78
N ARG A 195 15.85 -26.25 -25.42
CA ARG A 195 16.40 -26.29 -26.79
C ARG A 195 15.42 -25.78 -27.85
N ASN A 196 14.12 -25.87 -27.55
CA ASN A 196 13.06 -25.40 -28.43
C ASN A 196 12.71 -23.94 -28.12
N ARG A 197 12.78 -23.05 -29.12
CA ARG A 197 12.41 -21.64 -28.98
C ARG A 197 10.94 -21.44 -28.68
N ASP A 198 10.06 -22.25 -29.24
CA ASP A 198 8.62 -22.15 -28.97
C ASP A 198 8.34 -22.33 -27.47
N LYS A 199 9.10 -23.24 -26.83
CA LYS A 199 8.99 -23.46 -25.39
C LYS A 199 9.42 -22.24 -24.58
N VAL A 200 10.46 -21.53 -25.02
CA VAL A 200 10.87 -20.27 -24.38
C VAL A 200 9.75 -19.24 -24.46
N LEU A 201 9.11 -19.09 -25.62
CA LEU A 201 8.00 -18.15 -25.82
C LEU A 201 6.77 -18.54 -24.97
N GLU A 202 6.44 -19.83 -24.91
CA GLU A 202 5.39 -20.35 -24.02
C GLU A 202 5.65 -20.03 -22.55
N ASP A 203 6.89 -20.23 -22.08
CA ASP A 203 7.26 -19.97 -20.69
C ASP A 203 7.20 -18.45 -20.38
N LEU A 204 7.70 -17.59 -21.27
CA LEU A 204 7.58 -16.14 -21.13
C LEU A 204 6.12 -15.65 -21.17
N GLN A 205 5.26 -16.29 -21.97
CA GLN A 205 3.83 -15.99 -22.02
C GLN A 205 3.11 -16.47 -20.76
N HIS A 206 3.48 -17.64 -20.22
CA HIS A 206 2.95 -18.18 -18.97
C HIS A 206 3.26 -17.27 -17.77
N GLU A 207 4.49 -16.73 -17.72
CA GLU A 207 4.88 -15.70 -16.75
C GLU A 207 4.29 -14.31 -17.05
N LYS A 208 3.47 -14.19 -18.10
CA LYS A 208 2.81 -12.95 -18.53
C LYS A 208 3.79 -11.83 -18.92
N PHE A 209 5.03 -12.17 -19.26
CA PHE A 209 6.03 -11.21 -19.73
C PHE A 209 5.74 -10.75 -21.16
N ILE A 210 5.20 -11.64 -21.97
CA ILE A 210 4.80 -11.37 -23.35
C ILE A 210 3.38 -11.84 -23.63
N LYS A 211 2.75 -11.23 -24.62
CA LYS A 211 1.43 -11.61 -25.13
C LYS A 211 1.47 -11.63 -26.65
N LYS A 212 0.79 -12.60 -27.27
CA LYS A 212 0.60 -12.60 -28.72
C LYS A 212 -0.60 -11.72 -29.06
N ASN A 213 -0.44 -10.81 -30.02
CA ASN A 213 -1.51 -9.93 -30.46
C ASN A 213 -2.29 -10.52 -31.65
N ASP A 214 -3.40 -9.87 -32.00
CA ASP A 214 -4.32 -10.35 -33.04
C ASP A 214 -3.67 -10.37 -34.45
N ALA A 215 -2.62 -9.57 -34.65
CA ALA A 215 -1.83 -9.57 -35.88
C ALA A 215 -0.77 -10.69 -35.92
N GLY A 216 -0.68 -11.51 -34.88
CA GLY A 216 0.27 -12.62 -34.77
C GLY A 216 1.68 -12.19 -34.36
N THR A 217 1.89 -10.92 -34.01
CA THR A 217 3.15 -10.38 -33.46
C THR A 217 3.13 -10.39 -31.94
N TRP A 218 4.25 -10.00 -31.31
CA TRP A 218 4.43 -10.07 -29.86
C TRP A 218 4.38 -8.69 -29.21
N ASP A 219 3.73 -8.64 -28.04
CA ASP A 219 3.72 -7.48 -27.16
C ASP A 219 4.42 -7.84 -25.84
N ILE A 220 5.27 -6.95 -25.34
CA ILE A 220 5.90 -7.03 -24.02
C ILE A 220 5.02 -6.30 -23.01
N THR A 221 4.72 -6.96 -21.88
CA THR A 221 3.98 -6.33 -20.77
C THR A 221 4.90 -5.49 -19.89
N ASN A 222 4.32 -4.60 -19.07
CA ASN A 222 5.08 -3.87 -18.07
C ASN A 222 5.81 -4.80 -17.11
N MET A 223 5.21 -5.93 -16.73
CA MET A 223 5.82 -6.98 -15.92
C MET A 223 7.04 -7.58 -16.61
N GLY A 224 6.93 -7.95 -17.90
CA GLY A 224 8.05 -8.49 -18.68
C GLY A 224 9.22 -7.52 -18.75
N ALA A 225 8.94 -6.26 -19.06
CA ALA A 225 9.97 -5.22 -19.07
C ALA A 225 10.57 -5.00 -17.68
N LEU A 226 9.75 -4.73 -16.65
CA LEU A 226 10.20 -4.44 -15.29
C LEU A 226 11.00 -5.59 -14.67
N MET A 227 10.68 -6.84 -14.97
CA MET A 227 11.35 -7.99 -14.36
C MET A 227 12.62 -8.38 -15.11
N ILE A 228 12.56 -8.50 -16.45
CA ILE A 228 13.59 -9.19 -17.23
C ILE A 228 14.10 -8.40 -18.45
N ALA A 229 13.86 -7.09 -18.55
CA ALA A 229 14.49 -6.28 -19.59
C ALA A 229 16.02 -6.26 -19.44
N LYS A 230 16.71 -6.27 -20.58
CA LYS A 230 18.15 -5.96 -20.63
C LYS A 230 18.43 -4.50 -20.28
N ASP A 231 17.54 -3.61 -20.73
CA ASP A 231 17.60 -2.17 -20.47
C ASP A 231 16.20 -1.55 -20.46
N LEU A 232 15.72 -1.15 -19.29
CA LEU A 232 14.45 -0.47 -19.04
C LEU A 232 14.36 0.88 -19.74
N LYS A 233 15.49 1.53 -20.07
CA LYS A 233 15.48 2.82 -20.78
C LYS A 233 14.96 2.71 -22.21
N LYS A 234 14.97 1.51 -22.78
CA LYS A 234 14.37 1.24 -24.11
C LYS A 234 12.85 1.29 -24.09
N PHE A 235 12.22 1.25 -22.92
CA PHE A 235 10.77 1.28 -22.76
C PHE A 235 10.33 2.69 -22.34
N GLU A 236 9.75 3.46 -23.25
CA GLU A 236 9.40 4.87 -23.03
C GLU A 236 8.51 5.09 -21.79
N SER A 237 7.52 4.21 -21.57
CA SER A 237 6.63 4.30 -20.41
C SER A 237 7.30 3.92 -19.07
N LEU A 238 8.48 3.28 -19.12
CA LEU A 238 9.17 2.70 -17.95
C LEU A 238 10.58 3.24 -17.73
N HIS A 239 11.09 4.16 -18.56
CA HIS A 239 12.46 4.70 -18.43
C HIS A 239 12.74 5.35 -17.06
N ARG A 240 11.70 5.80 -16.34
CA ARG A 240 11.77 6.33 -14.96
C ARG A 240 11.52 5.28 -13.88
N ARG A 241 11.63 3.99 -14.22
CA ARG A 241 11.47 2.88 -13.27
C ARG A 241 12.80 2.24 -12.92
N THR A 242 13.92 2.70 -13.47
CA THR A 242 15.26 2.28 -13.07
C THR A 242 15.55 2.68 -11.62
N VAL A 243 16.30 1.84 -10.89
CA VAL A 243 16.70 2.15 -9.52
C VAL A 243 17.96 3.00 -9.55
N ARG A 244 17.92 4.14 -8.86
CA ARG A 244 19.08 5.02 -8.70
C ARG A 244 19.65 4.88 -7.30
N VAL A 245 20.96 4.62 -7.20
CA VAL A 245 21.69 4.60 -5.93
C VAL A 245 22.59 5.83 -5.88
N ILE A 246 22.42 6.67 -4.86
CA ILE A 246 23.22 7.88 -4.63
C ILE A 246 23.99 7.72 -3.32
N TRP A 247 25.30 7.83 -3.38
CA TRP A 247 26.17 7.82 -2.22
C TRP A 247 26.61 9.23 -1.86
N TYR A 248 26.28 9.67 -0.66
CA TYR A 248 26.62 10.98 -0.12
C TYR A 248 27.83 10.92 0.82
N LYS A 249 28.61 12.00 0.83
CA LYS A 249 29.80 12.12 1.69
C LYS A 249 29.46 12.18 3.18
N GLU A 250 28.41 12.92 3.51
CA GLU A 250 27.97 13.15 4.88
C GLU A 250 26.49 12.77 5.04
N ASN A 251 25.81 13.37 6.02
CA ASN A 251 24.40 13.10 6.32
C ASN A 251 23.41 13.99 5.53
N SER A 252 23.91 14.83 4.61
CA SER A 252 23.12 15.77 3.80
C SER A 252 23.17 15.40 2.30
N ARG A 253 22.24 15.95 1.52
CA ARG A 253 22.15 15.75 0.07
C ARG A 253 23.02 16.70 -0.76
N LEU A 254 23.89 17.48 -0.12
CA LEU A 254 24.65 18.54 -0.79
C LEU A 254 25.82 17.97 -1.61
N ASP A 255 26.51 16.98 -1.07
CA ASP A 255 27.76 16.45 -1.63
C ASP A 255 27.62 14.96 -1.98
N ALA A 256 27.18 14.69 -3.22
CA ALA A 256 27.15 13.34 -3.77
C ALA A 256 28.56 12.90 -4.19
N ILE A 257 29.04 11.77 -3.65
CA ILE A 257 30.30 11.14 -4.07
C ILE A 257 30.10 10.44 -5.40
N ARG A 258 29.02 9.65 -5.52
CA ARG A 258 28.74 8.86 -6.71
C ARG A 258 27.24 8.62 -6.85
N GLU A 259 26.79 8.66 -8.09
CA GLU A 259 25.47 8.19 -8.49
C GLU A 259 25.64 7.03 -9.48
N LYS A 260 24.88 5.95 -9.28
CA LYS A 260 24.78 4.83 -10.21
C LYS A 260 23.31 4.49 -10.47
N GLU A 261 22.96 4.40 -11.74
CA GLU A 261 21.62 3.99 -12.18
C GLU A 261 21.68 2.54 -12.69
N PHE A 262 20.76 1.70 -12.21
CA PHE A 262 20.64 0.30 -12.59
C PHE A 262 19.48 0.16 -13.57
N CYS A 263 19.83 -0.18 -14.82
CA CYS A 263 18.91 -0.10 -15.95
C CYS A 263 18.29 -1.44 -16.34
N ALA A 264 18.81 -2.58 -15.87
CA ALA A 264 18.20 -3.87 -16.16
C ALA A 264 16.89 -4.07 -15.35
N GLY A 265 16.13 -5.09 -15.72
CA GLY A 265 14.94 -5.49 -14.97
C GLY A 265 15.26 -5.82 -13.51
N TYR A 266 14.28 -5.64 -12.62
CA TYR A 266 14.45 -5.74 -11.18
C TYR A 266 14.89 -7.13 -10.71
N ALA A 267 14.44 -8.20 -11.38
CA ALA A 267 14.87 -9.56 -11.05
C ALA A 267 16.39 -9.73 -11.24
N PHE A 268 16.99 -8.92 -12.10
CA PHE A 268 18.40 -8.93 -12.45
C PHE A 268 19.21 -7.88 -11.69
N SER A 269 18.62 -6.72 -11.42
CA SER A 269 19.30 -5.61 -10.76
C SER A 269 19.26 -5.68 -9.24
N HIS A 270 18.29 -6.36 -8.61
CA HIS A 270 18.16 -6.40 -7.15
C HIS A 270 19.45 -6.83 -6.45
N GLU A 271 19.99 -7.98 -6.84
CA GLU A 271 21.22 -8.51 -6.24
C GLU A 271 22.44 -7.64 -6.53
N GLU A 272 22.54 -7.09 -7.75
CA GLU A 272 23.62 -6.18 -8.14
C GLU A 272 23.59 -4.88 -7.31
N ILE A 273 22.40 -4.36 -7.05
CA ILE A 273 22.19 -3.15 -6.23
C ILE A 273 22.58 -3.44 -4.77
N VAL A 274 22.15 -4.58 -4.21
CA VAL A 274 22.50 -4.98 -2.84
C VAL A 274 24.01 -5.09 -2.71
N GLN A 275 24.67 -5.85 -3.59
CA GLN A 275 26.13 -6.00 -3.59
C GLN A 275 26.82 -4.64 -3.70
N TYR A 276 26.35 -3.76 -4.58
CA TYR A 276 26.87 -2.41 -4.71
C TYR A 276 26.74 -1.61 -3.41
N ILE A 277 25.57 -1.61 -2.76
CA ILE A 277 25.37 -0.95 -1.45
C ILE A 277 26.35 -1.53 -0.42
N MET A 278 26.53 -2.85 -0.37
CA MET A 278 27.44 -3.52 0.57
C MET A 278 28.92 -3.11 0.37
N THR A 279 29.32 -2.70 -0.84
CA THR A 279 30.65 -2.12 -1.11
C THR A 279 30.82 -0.67 -0.66
N ILE A 280 29.71 0.05 -0.47
CA ILE A 280 29.71 1.48 -0.15
C ILE A 280 29.57 1.71 1.36
N ILE A 281 28.79 0.87 2.04
CA ILE A 281 28.53 1.06 3.47
C ILE A 281 29.80 0.89 4.30
N PRO A 282 29.95 1.62 5.41
CA PRO A 282 31.12 1.47 6.28
C PRO A 282 31.23 0.05 6.84
N GLN A 283 32.44 -0.50 6.81
CA GLN A 283 32.80 -1.80 7.37
C GLN A 283 33.83 -1.62 8.48
N GLU A 284 33.62 -2.29 9.62
CA GLU A 284 34.59 -2.35 10.72
C GLU A 284 35.27 -3.72 10.73
N GLU A 285 36.60 -3.77 10.78
CA GLU A 285 37.32 -5.02 11.02
C GLU A 285 37.43 -5.28 12.52
N VAL A 286 36.78 -6.34 13.01
CA VAL A 286 36.87 -6.78 14.40
C VAL A 286 37.55 -8.16 14.45
N ILE A 287 38.50 -8.34 15.38
CA ILE A 287 39.12 -9.65 15.62
C ILE A 287 38.24 -10.43 16.60
N VAL A 288 37.67 -11.54 16.13
CA VAL A 288 36.89 -12.47 16.95
C VAL A 288 37.59 -13.83 16.90
N ASP A 289 37.97 -14.37 18.06
CA ASP A 289 38.63 -15.67 18.21
C ASP A 289 39.85 -15.85 17.29
N ALA A 290 40.74 -14.83 17.26
CA ALA A 290 41.94 -14.76 16.41
C ALA A 290 41.69 -14.71 14.88
N THR A 291 40.44 -14.62 14.44
CA THR A 291 40.07 -14.41 13.04
C THR A 291 39.55 -12.99 12.81
N ARG A 292 40.01 -12.32 11.76
CA ARG A 292 39.43 -11.03 11.35
C ARG A 292 38.04 -11.28 10.75
N LYS A 293 37.03 -10.63 11.30
CA LYS A 293 35.67 -10.59 10.75
C LYS A 293 35.32 -9.14 10.41
N SER A 294 34.85 -8.92 9.19
CA SER A 294 34.26 -7.64 8.80
C SER A 294 32.84 -7.58 9.38
N VAL A 295 32.56 -6.60 10.23
CA VAL A 295 31.23 -6.29 10.76
C VAL A 295 30.68 -5.14 9.92
N VAL A 296 29.62 -5.43 9.17
CA VAL A 296 28.92 -4.45 8.33
C VAL A 296 28.02 -3.57 9.19
N SER A 297 27.99 -2.26 8.91
CA SER A 297 27.20 -1.30 9.68
C SER A 297 25.68 -1.49 9.56
N PHE A 298 25.23 -2.23 8.55
CA PHE A 298 23.83 -2.49 8.24
C PHE A 298 23.65 -3.96 7.88
N PRO A 299 22.62 -4.65 8.42
CA PRO A 299 22.37 -6.04 8.09
C PRO A 299 21.90 -6.17 6.64
N GLU A 300 22.58 -7.02 5.87
CA GLU A 300 22.29 -7.24 4.45
C GLU A 300 20.83 -7.64 4.21
N ILE A 301 20.26 -8.49 5.08
CA ILE A 301 18.87 -8.91 4.98
C ILE A 301 17.90 -7.71 5.03
N ALA A 302 18.17 -6.69 5.85
CA ALA A 302 17.31 -5.51 5.91
C ALA A 302 17.41 -4.70 4.61
N ILE A 303 18.60 -4.59 4.01
CA ILE A 303 18.81 -3.90 2.73
C ILE A 303 18.08 -4.66 1.61
N ARG A 304 18.20 -5.99 1.57
CA ARG A 304 17.53 -6.85 0.59
C ARG A 304 16.01 -6.68 0.61
N GLU A 305 15.42 -6.78 1.80
CA GLU A 305 13.97 -6.69 1.99
C GLU A 305 13.44 -5.27 1.73
N LEU A 306 14.13 -4.22 2.21
CA LEU A 306 13.73 -2.83 1.96
C LEU A 306 13.82 -2.47 0.46
N LEU A 307 14.84 -2.95 -0.24
CA LEU A 307 14.97 -2.75 -1.68
C LEU A 307 13.86 -3.47 -2.46
N ALA A 308 13.59 -4.73 -2.13
CA ALA A 308 12.51 -5.50 -2.74
C ALA A 308 11.16 -4.81 -2.50
N ASN A 309 10.88 -4.37 -1.28
CA ASN A 309 9.66 -3.66 -0.94
C ASN A 309 9.48 -2.37 -1.75
N ALA A 310 10.56 -1.59 -1.92
CA ALA A 310 10.53 -0.37 -2.74
C ALA A 310 10.27 -0.67 -4.23
N MET A 311 10.74 -1.80 -4.75
CA MET A 311 10.48 -2.24 -6.12
C MET A 311 9.05 -2.79 -6.31
N ILE A 312 8.53 -3.55 -5.35
CA ILE A 312 7.23 -4.25 -5.42
C ILE A 312 6.07 -3.31 -5.12
N HIS A 313 6.14 -2.50 -4.08
CA HIS A 313 4.99 -1.73 -3.59
C HIS A 313 4.86 -0.33 -4.21
N GLN A 314 5.72 0.01 -5.17
CA GLN A 314 5.67 1.30 -5.84
C GLN A 314 4.40 1.50 -6.69
N ASP A 315 3.93 2.74 -6.75
CA ASP A 315 2.92 3.15 -7.71
C ASP A 315 3.53 3.24 -9.13
N LEU A 316 3.30 2.19 -9.92
CA LEU A 316 3.75 2.13 -11.31
C LEU A 316 3.01 3.11 -12.24
N GLN A 317 1.90 3.72 -11.81
CA GLN A 317 1.16 4.70 -12.60
C GLN A 317 1.71 6.12 -12.41
N GLN A 318 2.21 6.44 -11.22
CA GLN A 318 2.73 7.76 -10.87
C GLN A 318 4.02 8.10 -11.63
N ARG A 319 4.00 9.13 -12.48
CA ARG A 319 5.13 9.54 -13.32
C ARG A 319 6.10 10.48 -12.59
N GLY A 320 7.30 10.65 -13.16
CA GLY A 320 8.24 11.72 -12.77
C GLY A 320 9.17 11.37 -11.61
N THR A 321 9.17 10.14 -11.13
CA THR A 321 10.05 9.69 -10.04
C THR A 321 10.55 8.27 -10.30
N ASN A 322 11.80 8.04 -9.89
CA ASN A 322 12.43 6.73 -9.89
C ASN A 322 12.44 6.18 -8.46
N PRO A 323 12.39 4.86 -8.26
CA PRO A 323 12.86 4.28 -7.01
C PRO A 323 14.31 4.70 -6.74
N MET A 324 14.58 5.17 -5.53
CA MET A 324 15.88 5.70 -5.14
C MET A 324 16.37 5.04 -3.86
N VAL A 325 17.67 4.75 -3.82
CA VAL A 325 18.41 4.36 -2.62
C VAL A 325 19.47 5.42 -2.35
N GLU A 326 19.32 6.14 -1.25
CA GLU A 326 20.26 7.18 -0.84
C GLU A 326 21.07 6.68 0.35
N VAL A 327 22.38 6.51 0.16
CA VAL A 327 23.32 6.03 1.17
C VAL A 327 24.05 7.22 1.77
N PHE A 328 23.81 7.46 3.06
CA PHE A 328 24.48 8.47 3.87
C PHE A 328 25.40 7.80 4.89
N LYS A 329 26.23 8.60 5.56
CA LYS A 329 27.13 8.10 6.61
C LYS A 329 26.38 7.45 7.79
N ASN A 330 25.20 7.95 8.15
CA ASN A 330 24.45 7.48 9.31
C ASN A 330 23.16 6.70 8.98
N ARG A 331 22.78 6.57 7.71
CA ARG A 331 21.51 5.93 7.32
C ARG A 331 21.48 5.57 5.84
N ILE A 332 20.53 4.70 5.48
CA ILE A 332 20.16 4.41 4.10
C ILE A 332 18.67 4.72 3.95
N GLU A 333 18.30 5.51 2.94
CA GLU A 333 16.90 5.81 2.61
C GLU A 333 16.51 5.05 1.34
N PHE A 334 15.43 4.28 1.41
CA PHE A 334 14.78 3.63 0.27
C PHE A 334 13.49 4.37 -0.01
N SER A 335 13.31 4.90 -1.22
CA SER A 335 12.11 5.67 -1.55
C SER A 335 11.49 5.24 -2.87
N ASN A 336 10.16 5.24 -2.91
CA ASN A 336 9.36 4.88 -4.07
C ASN A 336 8.10 5.74 -4.17
N ALA A 337 7.49 5.75 -5.37
CA ALA A 337 6.20 6.38 -5.61
C ALA A 337 5.07 5.66 -4.87
N GLY A 338 4.03 6.40 -4.51
CA GLY A 338 2.83 5.89 -3.85
C GLY A 338 2.91 5.85 -2.32
N ALA A 339 1.74 5.89 -1.68
CA ALA A 339 1.58 5.65 -0.25
C ALA A 339 1.63 4.15 0.09
N PRO A 340 2.00 3.79 1.35
CA PRO A 340 1.81 2.43 1.85
C PRO A 340 0.32 2.05 1.82
N LEU A 341 0.01 0.80 1.45
CA LEU A 341 -1.36 0.28 1.46
C LEU A 341 -1.86 -0.10 2.86
N VAL A 342 -0.92 -0.25 3.79
CA VAL A 342 -1.16 -0.62 5.18
C VAL A 342 -0.75 0.56 6.07
N ALA A 343 -1.50 0.79 7.15
CA ALA A 343 -1.12 1.78 8.15
C ALA A 343 0.29 1.48 8.69
N ILE A 344 1.17 2.48 8.72
CA ILE A 344 2.58 2.32 9.12
C ILE A 344 2.72 1.66 10.50
N GLU A 345 1.82 1.99 11.42
CA GLU A 345 1.79 1.43 12.77
C GLU A 345 1.35 -0.04 12.83
N ARG A 346 0.72 -0.56 11.77
CA ARG A 346 0.23 -1.94 11.66
C ARG A 346 1.02 -2.79 10.67
N ILE A 347 2.16 -2.31 10.18
CA ILE A 347 2.89 -2.96 9.09
C ILE A 347 3.42 -4.36 9.43
N VAL A 348 3.64 -4.65 10.72
CA VAL A 348 4.13 -5.95 11.22
C VAL A 348 3.01 -6.98 11.35
N ASP A 349 1.79 -6.56 11.71
CA ASP A 349 0.70 -7.49 12.06
C ASP A 349 -0.41 -7.58 11.00
N SER A 350 -0.36 -6.73 9.97
CA SER A 350 -1.37 -6.71 8.92
C SER A 350 -1.19 -7.88 7.95
N VAL A 351 -2.31 -8.30 7.37
CA VAL A 351 -2.30 -9.23 6.24
C VAL A 351 -1.46 -8.61 5.11
N PRO A 352 -0.56 -9.37 4.47
CA PRO A 352 0.31 -8.84 3.43
C PRO A 352 -0.53 -8.45 2.22
N VAL A 353 -0.38 -7.21 1.76
CA VAL A 353 -1.06 -6.70 0.55
C VAL A 353 -0.02 -6.06 -0.35
N SER A 354 0.08 -6.52 -1.59
CA SER A 354 0.98 -5.94 -2.59
C SER A 354 0.21 -5.11 -3.60
N ARG A 355 0.79 -3.97 -3.99
CA ARG A 355 0.23 -3.14 -5.06
C ARG A 355 0.37 -3.80 -6.42
N ASN A 356 1.45 -4.57 -6.60
CA ASN A 356 1.80 -5.27 -7.83
C ASN A 356 1.99 -6.76 -7.52
N GLU A 357 0.89 -7.51 -7.49
CA GLU A 357 0.85 -8.92 -7.07
C GLU A 357 1.61 -9.84 -8.03
N ASN A 358 1.56 -9.62 -9.36
CA ASN A 358 2.32 -10.47 -10.29
C ASN A 358 3.84 -10.22 -10.17
N ILE A 359 4.25 -8.96 -9.96
CA ILE A 359 5.65 -8.63 -9.66
C ILE A 359 6.10 -9.27 -8.34
N ALA A 360 5.30 -9.16 -7.28
CA ALA A 360 5.61 -9.78 -5.98
C ALA A 360 5.77 -11.30 -6.12
N GLY A 361 4.82 -11.97 -6.79
CA GLY A 361 4.88 -13.41 -7.03
C GLY A 361 6.10 -13.83 -7.83
N PHE A 362 6.48 -13.08 -8.87
CA PHE A 362 7.69 -13.40 -9.64
C PHE A 362 8.98 -13.16 -8.84
N MET A 363 9.07 -12.06 -8.09
CA MET A 363 10.21 -11.81 -7.20
C MET A 363 10.35 -12.89 -6.11
N HIS A 364 9.23 -13.42 -5.61
CA HIS A 364 9.26 -14.57 -4.72
C HIS A 364 9.83 -15.82 -5.41
N LYS A 365 9.37 -16.15 -6.63
CA LYS A 365 9.93 -17.25 -7.43
C LYS A 365 11.44 -17.10 -7.65
N CYS A 366 11.95 -15.88 -7.79
CA CYS A 366 13.39 -15.58 -7.92
C CYS A 366 14.18 -15.60 -6.60
N GLY A 367 13.55 -15.91 -5.46
CA GLY A 367 14.19 -15.88 -4.13
C GLY A 367 14.59 -14.48 -3.65
N ILE A 368 13.95 -13.43 -4.18
CA ILE A 368 14.25 -12.02 -3.84
C ILE A 368 13.50 -11.59 -2.59
N CYS A 369 12.25 -12.03 -2.42
CA CYS A 369 11.40 -11.74 -1.25
C CYS A 369 10.61 -12.98 -0.81
N GLU A 370 10.07 -12.97 0.41
CA GLU A 370 9.18 -14.03 0.92
C GLU A 370 7.70 -13.71 0.65
N GLU A 371 6.89 -14.73 0.35
CA GLU A 371 5.45 -14.55 0.01
C GLU A 371 4.53 -14.41 1.23
N ARG A 372 5.06 -14.37 2.46
CA ARG A 372 4.27 -14.50 3.70
C ARG A 372 4.17 -13.24 4.56
N GLY A 373 4.55 -12.07 4.04
CA GLY A 373 4.56 -10.83 4.81
C GLY A 373 5.66 -10.70 5.87
N SER A 374 6.48 -11.74 6.03
CA SER A 374 7.59 -11.76 6.99
C SER A 374 8.75 -10.83 6.60
N GLY A 375 8.69 -10.17 5.44
CA GLY A 375 9.77 -9.29 4.98
C GLY A 375 10.04 -8.16 5.97
N TYR A 376 8.99 -7.53 6.50
CA TYR A 376 9.16 -6.49 7.52
C TYR A 376 9.57 -7.06 8.88
N ASP A 377 9.08 -8.25 9.25
CA ASP A 377 9.48 -8.95 10.46
C ASP A 377 10.98 -9.23 10.48
N LYS A 378 11.55 -9.70 9.37
CA LYS A 378 12.99 -9.92 9.19
C LYS A 378 13.78 -8.62 9.35
N ILE A 379 13.25 -7.49 8.86
CA ILE A 379 13.89 -6.19 9.03
C ILE A 379 13.92 -5.80 10.52
N VAL A 380 12.80 -5.93 11.23
CA VAL A 380 12.69 -5.59 12.67
C VAL A 380 13.57 -6.53 13.51
N GLU A 381 13.60 -7.83 13.19
CA GLU A 381 14.45 -8.80 13.86
C GLU A 381 15.93 -8.52 13.61
N ALA A 382 16.32 -8.27 12.36
CA ALA A 382 17.70 -8.01 11.99
C ALA A 382 18.23 -6.72 12.60
N THR A 383 17.43 -5.65 12.63
CA THR A 383 17.79 -4.40 13.31
C THR A 383 17.95 -4.62 14.81
N GLY A 384 17.02 -5.31 15.46
CA GLY A 384 17.09 -5.63 16.89
C GLY A 384 18.33 -6.47 17.26
N LYS A 385 18.68 -7.49 16.47
CA LYS A 385 19.86 -8.34 16.69
C LYS A 385 21.19 -7.60 16.52
N ASN A 386 21.21 -6.52 15.74
CA ASN A 386 22.42 -5.73 15.45
C ASN A 386 22.48 -4.44 16.28
N GLU A 387 21.64 -4.30 17.31
CA GLU A 387 21.57 -3.10 18.15
C GLU A 387 21.29 -1.82 17.34
N LEU A 388 20.51 -1.94 16.27
CA LEU A 388 20.07 -0.84 15.42
C LEU A 388 18.67 -0.38 15.82
N LEU A 389 18.40 0.89 15.57
CA LEU A 389 17.05 1.43 15.67
C LEU A 389 16.14 0.76 14.65
N ALA A 390 14.88 0.55 15.02
CA ALA A 390 13.88 0.09 14.05
C ALA A 390 13.77 1.10 12.91
N PRO A 391 13.55 0.63 11.66
CA PRO A 391 13.44 1.51 10.51
C PRO A 391 12.33 2.54 10.71
N ARG A 392 12.50 3.73 10.13
CA ARG A 392 11.43 4.74 10.08
C ARG A 392 10.79 4.70 8.70
N ILE A 393 9.46 4.61 8.66
CA ILE A 393 8.70 4.78 7.42
C ILE A 393 8.05 6.16 7.46
N GLU A 394 8.23 6.91 6.38
CA GLU A 394 7.61 8.20 6.15
C GLU A 394 6.69 8.11 4.93
N ASN A 395 5.48 8.65 5.05
CA ASN A 395 4.56 8.84 3.93
C ASN A 395 4.42 10.34 3.67
N GLN A 396 4.91 10.81 2.52
CA GLN A 396 4.90 12.22 2.14
C GLN A 396 3.68 12.50 1.27
N ASN A 397 2.67 13.17 1.84
CA ASN A 397 1.46 13.62 1.17
C ASN A 397 0.68 12.51 0.43
N ASN A 398 0.74 11.25 0.90
CA ASN A 398 0.14 10.08 0.23
C ASN A 398 0.68 9.82 -1.19
N GLN A 399 1.83 10.39 -1.55
CA GLN A 399 2.40 10.28 -2.90
C GLN A 399 3.77 9.60 -2.91
N PHE A 400 4.46 9.54 -1.78
CA PHE A 400 5.79 8.94 -1.70
C PHE A 400 5.98 8.22 -0.38
N THR A 401 6.55 7.03 -0.46
CA THR A 401 6.97 6.24 0.70
C THR A 401 8.48 6.30 0.80
N LYS A 402 8.99 6.52 2.01
CA LYS A 402 10.41 6.43 2.33
C LYS A 402 10.63 5.55 3.54
N ALA A 403 11.41 4.49 3.40
CA ALA A 403 11.89 3.68 4.51
C ALA A 403 13.35 4.01 4.81
N ILE A 404 13.67 4.25 6.08
CA ILE A 404 14.97 4.74 6.54
C ILE A 404 15.56 3.72 7.52
N LEU A 405 16.72 3.17 7.16
CA LEU A 405 17.52 2.30 8.01
C LEU A 405 18.66 3.11 8.63
N PHE A 406 18.78 3.11 9.96
CA PHE A 406 19.79 3.90 10.67
C PHE A 406 21.00 3.06 11.06
N ALA A 407 22.19 3.66 10.98
CA ALA A 407 23.41 3.07 11.51
C ALA A 407 23.33 2.99 13.04
N LYS A 408 24.22 2.20 13.64
CA LYS A 408 24.29 2.04 15.09
C LYS A 408 24.60 3.39 15.76
N VAL A 409 23.81 3.74 16.78
CA VAL A 409 23.97 4.97 17.56
C VAL A 409 23.88 4.62 19.05
N PRO A 410 24.81 5.11 19.90
CA PRO A 410 24.72 4.93 21.35
C PRO A 410 23.36 5.40 21.90
N PHE A 411 22.81 4.69 22.89
CA PHE A 411 21.49 4.96 23.45
C PHE A 411 21.29 6.44 23.81
N GLU A 412 22.29 7.12 24.33
CA GLU A 412 22.30 8.52 24.78
C GLU A 412 22.11 9.51 23.65
N LEU A 413 22.55 9.16 22.43
CA LEU A 413 22.43 9.99 21.23
C LEU A 413 21.14 9.69 20.44
N THR A 414 20.38 8.66 20.82
CA THR A 414 19.08 8.36 20.19
C THR A 414 17.99 9.27 20.74
N THR A 415 17.06 9.69 19.87
CA THR A 415 15.93 10.55 20.25
C THR A 415 14.88 9.76 21.05
N LYS A 416 14.02 10.45 21.80
CA LYS A 416 12.89 9.80 22.49
C LYS A 416 11.98 9.06 21.50
N GLU A 417 11.67 9.69 20.37
CA GLU A 417 10.81 9.13 19.33
C GLU A 417 11.39 7.85 18.72
N ASP A 418 12.69 7.83 18.40
CA ASP A 418 13.36 6.63 17.86
C ASP A 418 13.32 5.47 18.84
N ARG A 419 13.48 5.75 20.14
CA ARG A 419 13.40 4.72 21.16
C ARG A 419 11.97 4.18 21.31
N MET A 420 10.96 5.06 21.28
CA MET A 420 9.54 4.65 21.30
C MET A 420 9.20 3.79 20.08
N ARG A 421 9.56 4.23 18.87
CA ARG A 421 9.35 3.47 17.63
C ARG A 421 10.01 2.11 17.70
N THR A 422 11.27 2.05 18.13
CA THR A 422 12.01 0.78 18.25
C THR A 422 11.38 -0.14 19.28
N CYS A 423 10.99 0.38 20.44
CA CYS A 423 10.27 -0.39 21.46
C CYS A 423 8.93 -0.92 20.93
N TYR A 424 8.16 -0.09 20.23
CA TYR A 424 6.88 -0.44 19.63
C TYR A 424 7.01 -1.54 18.59
N MET A 425 7.90 -1.37 17.61
CA MET A 425 8.09 -2.37 16.53
C MET A 425 8.54 -3.72 17.08
N GLN A 426 9.39 -3.72 18.10
CA GLN A 426 9.81 -4.97 18.78
C GLN A 426 8.67 -5.60 19.57
N ALA A 427 7.79 -4.81 20.18
CA ALA A 427 6.56 -5.33 20.79
C ALA A 427 5.63 -5.94 19.75
N CYS A 428 5.46 -5.30 18.58
CA CYS A 428 4.67 -5.86 17.48
C CYS A 428 5.25 -7.20 17.00
N LEU A 429 6.57 -7.26 16.78
CA LEU A 429 7.24 -8.49 16.37
C LEU A 429 7.10 -9.60 17.42
N ALA A 430 7.25 -9.28 18.71
CA ALA A 430 7.05 -10.27 19.76
C ALA A 430 5.58 -10.76 19.80
N TYR A 431 4.62 -9.84 19.63
CA TYR A 431 3.20 -10.16 19.68
C TYR A 431 2.75 -11.10 18.55
N VAL A 432 3.19 -10.87 17.31
CA VAL A 432 2.87 -11.79 16.19
C VAL A 432 3.49 -13.18 16.38
N ASN A 433 4.49 -13.30 17.26
CA ASN A 433 5.08 -14.57 17.70
C ASN A 433 4.46 -15.11 19.01
N PHE A 434 3.31 -14.58 19.45
CA PHE A 434 2.62 -14.94 20.70
C PHE A 434 3.44 -14.69 21.98
N GLU A 435 4.35 -13.71 21.92
CA GLU A 435 5.17 -13.28 23.04
C GLU A 435 4.93 -11.80 23.39
N GLY A 436 5.65 -11.32 24.39
CA GLY A 436 5.70 -9.89 24.73
C GLY A 436 7.13 -9.54 25.13
N ILE A 437 7.52 -8.30 24.88
CA ILE A 437 8.87 -7.82 25.18
C ILE A 437 9.03 -7.59 26.68
N SER A 438 10.25 -7.78 27.17
CA SER A 438 10.62 -7.56 28.57
C SER A 438 11.73 -6.52 28.70
N ASN A 439 12.08 -6.18 29.94
CA ASN A 439 13.24 -5.33 30.21
C ASN A 439 14.55 -5.93 29.66
N SER A 440 14.72 -7.25 29.73
CA SER A 440 15.92 -7.89 29.15
C SER A 440 15.99 -7.73 27.64
N ASP A 441 14.86 -7.75 26.95
CA ASP A 441 14.82 -7.63 25.49
C ASP A 441 15.17 -6.19 25.08
N ILE A 442 14.58 -5.19 25.74
CA ILE A 442 14.94 -3.78 25.52
C ILE A 442 16.42 -3.53 25.76
N ARG A 443 17.01 -4.14 26.80
CA ARG A 443 18.44 -4.00 27.03
C ARG A 443 19.27 -4.58 25.90
N LYS A 444 18.92 -5.77 25.40
CA LYS A 444 19.60 -6.37 24.24
C LYS A 444 19.49 -5.49 22.99
N ILE A 445 18.28 -4.99 22.70
CA ILE A 445 18.00 -4.14 21.52
C ILE A 445 18.85 -2.85 21.53
N PHE A 446 19.05 -2.24 22.69
CA PHE A 446 19.79 -0.97 22.80
C PHE A 446 21.24 -1.16 23.30
N GLY A 447 21.74 -2.39 23.41
CA GLY A 447 23.09 -2.67 23.90
C GLY A 447 23.34 -2.25 25.36
N LEU A 448 22.31 -2.22 26.19
CA LEU A 448 22.39 -1.79 27.60
C LEU A 448 22.82 -2.93 28.53
N GLY A 449 23.74 -2.64 29.45
CA GLY A 449 24.22 -3.63 30.42
C GLY A 449 23.26 -3.92 31.58
N GLU A 450 23.57 -4.92 32.40
CA GLU A 450 22.78 -5.27 33.61
C GLU A 450 22.64 -4.08 34.58
N LYS A 451 23.71 -3.29 34.75
CA LYS A 451 23.73 -2.09 35.59
C LYS A 451 22.81 -0.99 35.08
N GLU A 452 22.38 -1.05 33.82
CA GLU A 452 21.55 -0.04 33.15
C GLU A 452 20.08 -0.45 33.07
N LYS A 453 19.66 -1.48 33.81
CA LYS A 453 18.27 -1.95 33.93
C LYS A 453 17.26 -0.82 34.16
N ALA A 454 17.63 0.18 34.96
CA ALA A 454 16.79 1.34 35.24
C ALA A 454 16.51 2.22 34.01
N LYS A 455 17.40 2.27 33.01
CA LYS A 455 17.16 2.98 31.74
C LYS A 455 16.09 2.26 30.92
N ALA A 456 16.22 0.94 30.78
CA ALA A 456 15.24 0.12 30.08
C ALA A 456 13.84 0.16 30.75
N SER A 457 13.77 0.13 32.09
CA SER A 457 12.49 0.25 32.82
C SER A 457 11.83 1.62 32.59
N ARG A 458 12.61 2.71 32.59
CA ARG A 458 12.10 4.06 32.30
C ARG A 458 11.58 4.16 30.87
N LEU A 459 12.26 3.52 29.91
CA LEU A 459 11.81 3.47 28.52
C LEU A 459 10.46 2.77 28.39
N LEU A 460 10.33 1.56 28.96
CA LEU A 460 9.07 0.80 28.95
C LEU A 460 7.94 1.58 29.61
N THR A 461 8.21 2.24 30.73
CA THR A 461 7.22 3.09 31.42
C THR A 461 6.77 4.24 30.52
N SER A 462 7.73 4.94 29.89
CA SER A 462 7.43 6.04 28.94
C SER A 462 6.64 5.56 27.72
N ALA A 463 6.90 4.35 27.23
CA ALA A 463 6.19 3.76 26.10
C ALA A 463 4.76 3.37 26.45
N VAL A 464 4.51 2.92 27.70
CA VAL A 464 3.16 2.69 28.21
C VAL A 464 2.39 4.00 28.39
N GLU A 465 3.01 4.99 29.05
CA GLU A 465 2.41 6.32 29.26
C GLU A 465 2.11 7.03 27.93
N GLY A 466 2.99 6.86 26.93
CA GLY A 466 2.82 7.38 25.59
C GLY A 466 1.83 6.61 24.71
N GLY A 467 1.23 5.53 25.21
CA GLY A 467 0.23 4.74 24.47
C GLY A 467 0.80 3.88 23.33
N TYR A 468 2.10 3.59 23.31
CA TYR A 468 2.71 2.71 22.31
C TYR A 468 2.53 1.24 22.65
N ILE A 469 2.69 0.88 23.92
CA ILE A 469 2.60 -0.50 24.41
C ILE A 469 1.74 -0.56 25.66
N LYS A 470 1.31 -1.76 26.04
CA LYS A 470 0.64 -2.02 27.32
C LYS A 470 1.21 -3.26 28.00
N VAL A 471 0.95 -3.40 29.29
CA VAL A 471 1.33 -4.60 30.05
C VAL A 471 0.45 -5.76 29.59
N MET A 472 1.07 -6.90 29.27
CA MET A 472 0.37 -8.10 28.81
C MET A 472 -0.55 -8.68 29.88
N ASP A 473 -0.06 -8.77 31.12
CA ASP A 473 -0.82 -9.19 32.29
C ASP A 473 -0.56 -8.21 33.45
N PRO A 474 -1.55 -7.40 33.86
CA PRO A 474 -1.42 -6.43 34.95
C PRO A 474 -1.05 -7.03 36.31
N ASP A 475 -1.47 -8.27 36.59
CA ASP A 475 -1.30 -8.95 37.89
C ASP A 475 0.09 -9.58 38.05
N THR A 476 0.84 -9.68 36.95
CA THR A 476 2.21 -10.18 36.94
C THR A 476 3.16 -9.26 37.73
N ALA A 477 3.93 -9.86 38.63
CA ALA A 477 4.92 -9.14 39.44
C ALA A 477 5.90 -8.35 38.56
N PRO A 478 6.35 -7.14 38.98
CA PRO A 478 7.15 -6.22 38.13
C PRO A 478 8.37 -6.83 37.45
N ARG A 479 8.99 -7.85 38.06
CA ARG A 479 10.18 -8.54 37.50
C ARG A 479 9.86 -9.38 36.26
N TYR A 480 8.63 -9.88 36.15
CA TYR A 480 8.19 -10.78 35.09
C TYR A 480 7.25 -10.12 34.08
N LYS A 481 7.02 -8.80 34.21
CA LYS A 481 6.15 -8.06 33.29
C LYS A 481 6.66 -8.14 31.86
N LYS A 482 5.76 -8.53 30.97
CA LYS A 482 5.90 -8.45 29.53
C LYS A 482 4.98 -7.36 28.99
N TYR A 483 5.36 -6.80 27.85
CA TYR A 483 4.64 -5.71 27.20
C TYR A 483 4.33 -6.09 25.76
N ILE A 484 3.15 -5.71 25.30
CA ILE A 484 2.60 -5.96 23.96
C ILE A 484 2.14 -4.62 23.35
N PRO A 485 1.88 -4.55 22.03
CA PRO A 485 1.37 -3.34 21.40
C PRO A 485 0.07 -2.85 22.06
N TYR A 486 -0.18 -1.54 22.05
CA TYR A 486 -1.35 -0.97 22.73
C TYR A 486 -2.70 -1.56 22.27
N TRP A 487 -2.79 -1.90 20.99
CA TRP A 487 -3.99 -2.39 20.32
C TRP A 487 -4.24 -3.90 20.49
N ALA A 488 -3.29 -4.63 21.08
CA ALA A 488 -3.30 -6.09 21.17
C ALA A 488 -4.36 -6.65 22.12
#